data_AF-A0AAP5MBT6-F1
#
_entry.id   AF-A0AAP5MBT6-F1
#
_cell.length_a   1.000
_cell.length_b   1.000
_cell.length_c   1.000
_cell.angle_alpha   90.00
_cell.angle_beta   90.00
_cell.angle_gamma   90.00
#
_symmetry.space_group_name_H-M   'P 1'
#
loop_
_entity.id
_entity.type
_entity.pdbx_description
1 polymer ?
#
loop_
_entity_poly.entity_id
_entity_poly.type
_entity_poly.pdbx_seq_one_letter_code
_entity_poly.pdbx_strand_id
1 'polypeptide(L)' 'MAASFLQSIFVPIVTWILPILTFSFLFLYIESDNIG' A
#
# COMPACT_ATOMS: atom_id res chain seq x y z
N MET A 1 -14.25 -23.75 -9.91
CA MET A 1 -13.31 -22.60 -9.78
C MET A 1 -13.11 -22.34 -8.30
N ALA A 2 -12.00 -22.80 -7.73
CA ALA A 2 -11.69 -22.49 -6.33
C ALA A 2 -11.14 -21.05 -6.26
N ALA A 3 -11.54 -20.30 -5.23
CA ALA A 3 -10.96 -19.02 -4.85
C ALA A 3 -11.03 -17.84 -5.87
N SER A 4 -11.98 -17.82 -6.82
CA SER A 4 -12.14 -16.69 -7.77
C SER A 4 -12.45 -15.34 -7.10
N PHE A 5 -12.98 -15.35 -5.87
CA PHE A 5 -13.24 -14.15 -5.07
C PHE A 5 -11.97 -13.45 -4.55
N LEU A 6 -10.81 -14.13 -4.58
CA LEU A 6 -9.54 -13.51 -4.16
C LEU A 6 -9.17 -12.33 -5.05
N GLN A 7 -9.46 -12.41 -6.35
CA GLN A 7 -9.12 -11.34 -7.28
C GLN A 7 -9.89 -10.05 -6.96
N SER A 8 -11.16 -10.13 -6.59
CA SER A 8 -11.94 -8.94 -6.20
C SER A 8 -11.47 -8.30 -4.89
N ILE A 9 -10.71 -9.03 -4.06
CA ILE A 9 -10.16 -8.52 -2.79
C ILE A 9 -8.74 -8.01 -3.00
N PHE A 10 -7.87 -8.81 -3.62
CA PHE A 10 -6.45 -8.46 -3.74
C PHE A 10 -6.18 -7.37 -4.76
N VAL A 11 -6.96 -7.27 -5.84
CA VAL A 11 -6.77 -6.19 -6.82
C VAL A 11 -6.90 -4.82 -6.13
N PRO A 12 -8.03 -4.45 -5.49
CA PRO A 12 -8.13 -3.13 -4.85
C PRO A 12 -7.12 -2.93 -3.71
N ILE A 13 -6.79 -3.97 -2.94
CA ILE A 13 -5.77 -3.86 -1.88
C ILE A 13 -4.39 -3.54 -2.49
N VAL A 14 -3.97 -4.28 -3.50
CA VAL A 14 -2.62 -4.15 -4.07
C VAL A 14 -2.50 -2.93 -4.96
N THR A 15 -3.54 -2.55 -5.69
CA THR A 15 -3.47 -1.41 -6.62
C THR A 15 -3.73 -0.08 -5.94
N TRP A 16 -4.52 -0.05 -4.85
CA TRP A 16 -4.92 1.20 -4.22
C TRP A 16 -4.39 1.30 -2.78
N ILE A 17 -4.76 0.37 -1.91
CA ILE A 17 -4.44 0.49 -0.47
C ILE A 17 -2.93 0.44 -0.24
N LEU A 18 -2.24 -0.55 -0.81
CA LEU A 18 -0.79 -0.69 -0.64
C LEU A 18 -0.03 0.55 -1.15
N PRO A 19 -0.24 1.04 -2.39
CA PRO A 19 0.43 2.25 -2.86
C PRO A 19 0.15 3.48 -2.00
N ILE A 20 -1.12 3.69 -1.59
CA ILE A 20 -1.48 4.82 -0.72
C ILE A 20 -0.70 4.76 0.59
N LEU A 21 -0.70 3.60 1.26
CA LEU A 21 0.00 3.44 2.53
C LEU A 21 1.51 3.56 2.35
N THR A 22 2.09 2.84 1.40
CA THR A 22 3.54 2.85 1.16
C THR A 22 4.03 4.24 0.83
N PHE A 23 3.40 4.96 -0.10
CA PHE A 23 3.83 6.32 -0.45
C PHE A 23 3.58 7.32 0.68
N SER A 24 2.51 7.17 1.46
CA SER A 24 2.30 8.03 2.63
C SER A 24 3.39 7.83 3.68
N PHE A 25 3.75 6.59 3.99
CA PHE A 25 4.83 6.30 4.93
C PHE A 25 6.21 6.71 4.39
N LEU A 26 6.48 6.48 3.11
CA LEU A 26 7.72 6.94 2.47
C LEU A 26 7.82 8.46 2.49
N PHE A 27 6.71 9.17 2.21
CA PHE A 27 6.67 10.62 2.29
C PHE A 27 7.01 11.11 3.70
N LEU A 28 6.33 10.58 4.72
CA LEU A 28 6.62 10.92 6.11
C LEU A 28 8.05 10.58 6.52
N TYR A 29 8.62 9.48 6.01
CA TYR A 29 10.00 9.11 6.26
C TYR A 29 10.99 10.11 5.64
N ILE A 30 10.78 10.51 4.39
CA ILE A 30 11.65 11.46 3.69
C ILE A 30 11.56 12.86 4.32
N GLU A 31 10.36 13.31 4.67
CA GLU A 31 10.12 14.61 5.30
C GLU A 31 10.45 14.62 6.80
N SER A 32 10.76 13.46 7.38
CA SER A 32 11.20 13.44 8.77
C SER A 32 12.59 14.05 8.85
N ASP A 33 12.70 15.24 9.45
CA ASP A 33 13.98 15.92 9.77
C ASP A 33 14.87 15.14 10.75
N ASN A 34 14.45 13.92 11.15
CA ASN A 34 15.20 13.03 12.04
C ASN A 34 16.27 12.25 11.25
N ILE A 35 17.22 13.00 10.71
CA ILE A 35 18.53 12.47 10.31
C ILE A 35 19.35 12.40 11.60
N GLY A 36 19.37 11.22 12.23
CA GLY A 36 20.34 10.93 13.30
C GLY A 36 21.77 11.02 12.81
#